data_AF-B2AR02-F1
#
_entry.id   AF-B2AR02-F1
#
_cell.length_a   1.000
_cell.length_b   1.000
_cell.length_c   1.000
_cell.angle_alpha   90.00
_cell.angle_beta   90.00
_cell.angle_gamma   90.00
#
_symmetry.space_group_name_H-M   'P 1'
#
loop_
_entity.id
_entity.type
_entity.pdbx_description
1 polymer ?
#
loop_
_entity_poly.entity_id
_entity_poly.type
_entity_poly.pdbx_seq_one_letter_code
_entity_poly.pdbx_strand_id
1 'polypeptide(L)'
;MTLTVLTDDQISGLVSNLTKEELQRFMGVLRGALHEYSTATTVPSKENAAATAAPEIHQPERTSINSKATGATTLFMPSSSSVGTGMKVVTLTSPSAEGDEDARPKENIKPTGAITLFSPHGTPLGFLHASTLTAFRTALASLLLISKRDPSSHLKTITVFGTGAQAYWHIRLSLLLLGQHIHQVNILSRSFSPPVSSLLKSFLTCPNREKEGWENTQFSVLTPAHNEYERLLKEQLLESDVIICCTPSTKPLWDGGILTSHEGRQKGRLIVAIGSYKPDMQEIPQR
;
A
#
# COMPACT_ATOMS: atom_id res chain seq x y z
N MET A 1 24.75 -4.92 22.32
CA MET A 1 23.68 -5.36 21.39
C MET A 1 24.31 -5.65 20.04
N THR A 2 23.86 -6.69 19.34
CA THR A 2 24.31 -7.01 17.98
C THR A 2 23.50 -6.21 16.96
N LEU A 3 24.18 -5.63 15.96
CA LEU A 3 23.51 -4.96 14.84
C LEU A 3 22.77 -5.99 14.00
N THR A 4 21.48 -5.78 13.76
CA THR A 4 20.65 -6.73 12.98
C THR A 4 20.51 -6.27 11.53
N VAL A 5 20.66 -7.20 10.57
CA VAL A 5 20.42 -6.93 9.15
C VAL A 5 19.44 -7.95 8.60
N LEU A 6 18.32 -7.50 8.03
CA LEU A 6 17.32 -8.37 7.40
C LEU A 6 17.23 -8.09 5.90
N THR A 7 17.43 -9.14 5.10
CA THR A 7 17.25 -9.12 3.64
C THR A 7 15.77 -9.10 3.27
N ASP A 8 15.45 -8.82 2.00
CA ASP A 8 14.05 -8.84 1.53
C ASP A 8 13.42 -10.24 1.68
N ASP A 9 14.19 -11.30 1.39
CA ASP A 9 13.70 -12.69 1.50
C ASP A 9 13.39 -13.05 2.95
N GLN A 10 14.24 -12.64 3.90
CA GLN A 10 13.99 -12.86 5.33
C GLN A 10 12.74 -12.11 5.78
N ILE A 11 12.59 -10.84 5.38
CA ILE A 11 11.40 -10.04 5.69
C ILE A 11 10.15 -10.68 5.07
N SER A 12 10.22 -11.07 3.79
CA SER A 12 9.13 -11.73 3.08
C SER A 12 8.71 -13.02 3.76
N GLY A 13 9.66 -13.85 4.20
CA GLY A 13 9.38 -15.07 4.96
C GLY A 13 8.67 -14.80 6.29
N LEU A 14 9.04 -13.72 6.99
CA LEU A 14 8.41 -13.31 8.25
C LEU A 14 6.97 -12.81 8.05
N VAL A 15 6.72 -11.96 7.04
CA VAL A 15 5.41 -11.33 6.87
C VAL A 15 4.42 -12.13 6.02
N SER A 16 4.88 -13.12 5.25
CA SER A 16 3.99 -13.93 4.38
C SER A 16 3.21 -15.01 5.13
N ASN A 17 3.72 -15.46 6.29
CA ASN A 17 3.18 -16.56 7.08
C ASN A 17 2.48 -16.10 8.37
N LEU A 18 2.09 -14.83 8.44
CA LEU A 18 1.43 -14.28 9.63
C LEU A 18 0.11 -15.00 9.91
N THR A 19 -0.16 -15.28 11.18
CA THR A 19 -1.53 -15.62 11.60
C THR A 19 -2.41 -14.37 11.67
N LYS A 20 -3.74 -14.57 11.75
CA LYS A 20 -4.70 -13.48 11.92
C LYS A 20 -4.42 -12.67 13.18
N GLU A 21 -4.04 -13.34 14.28
CA GLU A 21 -3.67 -12.71 15.55
C GLU A 21 -2.40 -11.86 15.40
N GLU A 22 -1.39 -12.34 14.67
CA GLU A 22 -0.17 -11.57 14.42
C GLU A 22 -0.43 -10.34 13.56
N LEU A 23 -1.25 -10.47 12.52
CA LEU A 23 -1.70 -9.35 11.72
C LEU A 23 -2.43 -8.32 12.58
N GLN A 24 -3.31 -8.76 13.47
CA GLN A 24 -4.02 -7.87 14.41
C GLN A 24 -3.07 -7.16 15.37
N ARG A 25 -1.99 -7.82 15.83
CA ARG A 25 -0.93 -7.16 16.62
C ARG A 25 -0.24 -6.06 15.82
N PHE A 26 0.14 -6.31 14.57
CA PHE A 26 0.70 -5.28 13.67
C PHE A 26 -0.28 -4.11 13.46
N MET A 27 -1.56 -4.40 13.23
CA MET A 27 -2.60 -3.38 13.13
C MET A 27 -2.72 -2.56 14.41
N GLY A 28 -2.64 -3.19 15.58
CA GLY A 28 -2.67 -2.53 16.88
C GLY A 28 -1.51 -1.55 17.06
N VAL A 29 -0.28 -1.98 16.73
CA VAL A 29 0.92 -1.12 16.79
C VAL A 29 0.79 0.06 15.83
N LEU A 30 0.40 -0.17 14.57
CA LEU A 30 0.26 0.92 13.60
C LEU A 30 -0.85 1.90 14.00
N ARG A 31 -1.99 1.38 14.49
CA ARG A 31 -3.09 2.21 15.00
C ARG A 31 -2.64 3.07 16.19
N GLY A 32 -1.88 2.49 17.12
CA GLY A 32 -1.29 3.20 18.26
C GLY A 32 -0.40 4.34 17.80
N ALA A 33 0.52 4.08 16.87
CA ALA A 33 1.42 5.10 16.32
C ALA A 33 0.67 6.22 15.59
N LEU A 34 -0.36 5.89 14.80
CA LEU A 34 -1.20 6.89 14.13
C LEU A 34 -2.01 7.73 15.13
N HIS A 35 -2.51 7.10 16.20
CA HIS A 35 -3.21 7.80 17.28
C HIS A 35 -2.28 8.76 18.01
N GLU A 36 -1.09 8.30 18.40
CA GLU A 36 -0.05 9.11 19.04
C GLU A 36 0.33 10.30 18.15
N TYR A 37 0.59 10.08 16.86
CA TYR A 37 0.86 11.16 15.90
C TYR A 37 -0.26 12.20 15.82
N SER A 38 -1.51 11.74 15.83
CA SER A 38 -2.69 12.61 15.70
C SER A 38 -3.00 13.41 16.98
N THR A 39 -2.60 12.92 18.15
CA THR A 39 -2.87 13.57 19.45
C THR A 39 -1.65 14.30 20.03
N ALA A 40 -0.44 13.95 19.61
CA ALA A 40 0.81 14.63 19.98
C ALA A 40 0.82 16.11 19.55
N THR A 41 0.12 16.44 18.47
CA THR A 41 0.00 17.82 17.96
C THR A 41 -1.06 18.66 18.68
N THR A 42 -1.90 18.06 19.54
CA THR A 42 -3.04 18.74 20.19
C THR A 42 -2.76 19.30 21.59
N VAL A 43 -1.51 19.40 22.03
CA VAL A 43 -1.19 20.04 23.33
C VAL A 43 -0.22 21.20 23.17
N PRO A 44 -0.76 22.43 23.09
CA PRO A 44 -0.13 23.55 23.77
C PRO A 44 -1.18 24.33 24.57
N SER A 45 -1.29 24.06 25.87
CA SER A 45 -1.74 25.08 26.81
C SER A 45 -0.70 25.20 27.93
N LYS A 46 -0.11 26.39 28.01
CA LYS A 46 0.97 26.78 28.93
C LYS A 46 0.56 26.82 30.42
N GLU A 47 -0.48 26.13 30.85
CA GLU A 47 -1.05 26.35 32.19
C GLU A 47 -0.96 25.16 33.16
N ASN A 48 -0.52 23.97 32.76
CA ASN A 48 -0.33 22.86 33.70
C ASN A 48 1.07 22.25 33.60
N ALA A 49 2.02 22.88 34.30
CA ALA A 49 3.39 22.41 34.50
C ALA A 49 3.47 21.23 35.50
N ALA A 50 2.77 20.13 35.21
CA ALA A 50 2.88 18.87 35.93
C ALA A 50 3.08 17.71 34.95
N ALA A 51 4.34 17.56 34.51
CA ALA A 51 5.02 16.35 34.04
C ALA A 51 4.15 15.20 33.47
N THR A 52 3.76 15.32 32.19
CA THR A 52 3.85 14.21 31.24
C THR A 52 4.42 14.78 29.95
N ALA A 53 5.67 14.43 29.63
CA ALA A 53 6.30 14.84 28.38
C ALA A 53 5.42 14.35 27.22
N ALA A 54 4.87 15.29 26.44
CA ALA A 54 4.12 14.94 25.25
C ALA A 54 5.04 14.11 24.33
N PRO A 55 4.54 13.03 23.71
CA PRO A 55 5.34 12.26 22.78
C PRO A 55 5.74 13.13 21.60
N GLU A 56 7.03 13.46 21.52
CA GLU A 56 7.60 14.28 20.46
C GLU A 56 7.82 13.40 19.23
N ILE A 57 6.80 13.30 18.37
CA ILE A 57 6.97 12.69 17.05
C ILE A 57 7.46 13.77 16.09
N HIS A 58 8.64 13.57 15.53
CA HIS A 58 9.24 14.46 14.54
C HIS A 58 9.39 13.75 13.20
N GLN A 59 8.60 14.19 12.20
CA GLN A 59 8.57 13.62 10.85
C GLN A 59 8.67 14.77 9.84
N PRO A 60 9.89 15.19 9.45
CA PRO A 60 10.05 16.25 8.47
C PRO A 60 9.66 15.76 7.06
N GLU A 61 9.48 16.72 6.16
CA GLU A 61 9.22 16.43 4.76
C GLU A 61 10.33 15.57 4.14
N ARG A 62 9.93 14.70 3.21
CA ARG A 62 10.89 13.82 2.52
C ARG A 62 11.88 14.65 1.70
N THR A 63 13.16 14.33 1.81
CA THR A 63 14.22 14.96 1.00
C THR A 63 14.51 14.12 -0.23
N SER A 64 14.71 14.75 -1.38
CA SER A 64 15.07 14.07 -2.63
C SER A 64 16.45 14.50 -3.14
N ILE A 65 17.20 13.54 -3.69
CA ILE A 65 18.45 13.77 -4.41
C ILE A 65 18.32 13.13 -5.79
N ASN A 66 18.61 13.88 -6.85
CA ASN A 66 18.57 13.41 -8.22
C ASN A 66 19.98 13.15 -8.76
N SER A 67 20.22 11.95 -9.26
CA SER A 67 21.46 11.57 -9.94
C SER A 67 21.32 11.83 -11.44
N LYS A 68 22.09 12.77 -11.99
CA LYS A 68 22.14 12.99 -13.45
C LYS A 68 22.74 11.80 -14.18
N ALA A 69 23.74 11.14 -13.58
CA ALA A 69 24.46 10.01 -14.18
C ALA A 69 23.55 8.79 -14.40
N THR A 70 22.66 8.50 -13.45
CA THR A 70 21.77 7.33 -13.51
C THR A 70 20.31 7.68 -13.84
N GLY A 71 19.94 8.96 -13.77
CA GLY A 71 18.54 9.41 -13.83
C GLY A 71 17.70 9.01 -12.61
N ALA A 72 18.33 8.47 -11.57
CA ALA A 72 17.65 7.99 -10.38
C ALA A 72 17.32 9.14 -9.42
N THR A 73 16.17 9.05 -8.77
CA THR A 73 15.82 9.86 -7.61
C THR A 73 15.98 9.00 -6.36
N THR A 74 16.72 9.49 -5.37
CA THR A 74 16.83 8.89 -4.03
C THR A 74 16.06 9.74 -3.04
N LEU A 75 15.17 9.12 -2.29
CA LEU A 75 14.30 9.73 -1.29
C LEU A 75 14.74 9.33 0.11
N PHE A 76 14.85 10.31 1.00
CA PHE A 76 15.15 10.14 2.41
C PHE A 76 13.91 10.52 3.23
N MET A 77 13.43 9.58 4.04
CA MET A 77 12.21 9.73 4.84
C MET A 77 12.54 9.41 6.31
N PRO A 78 13.06 10.40 7.06
CA PRO A 78 13.32 10.24 8.48
C PRO A 78 12.04 10.40 9.31
N SER A 79 12.00 9.72 10.45
CA SER A 79 10.95 9.85 11.47
C SER A 79 11.58 9.54 12.83
N SER A 80 11.23 10.32 13.85
CA SER A 80 11.68 10.09 15.22
C SER A 80 10.49 10.13 16.18
N SER A 81 10.56 9.33 17.24
CA SER A 81 9.61 9.33 18.34
C SER A 81 10.28 8.88 19.64
N SER A 82 9.51 8.76 20.71
CA SER A 82 9.98 8.29 22.03
C SER A 82 10.67 6.92 22.00
N VAL A 83 10.36 6.07 21.01
CA VAL A 83 10.96 4.73 20.86
C VAL A 83 12.24 4.70 20.03
N GLY A 84 12.61 5.82 19.42
CA GLY A 84 13.85 5.96 18.65
C GLY A 84 13.67 6.66 17.31
N THR A 85 14.68 6.52 16.45
CA THR A 85 14.73 7.18 15.14
C THR A 85 14.82 6.16 14.02
N GLY A 86 14.02 6.34 12.98
CA GLY A 86 14.06 5.55 11.76
C GLY A 86 14.30 6.42 10.54
N MET A 87 15.00 5.90 9.54
CA MET A 87 15.11 6.54 8.24
C MET A 87 14.95 5.52 7.13
N LYS A 88 13.97 5.76 6.25
CA LYS A 88 13.84 4.99 5.01
C LYS A 88 14.54 5.74 3.88
N VAL A 89 15.44 5.05 3.20
CA VAL A 89 16.10 5.51 1.98
C VAL A 89 15.61 4.65 0.84
N VAL A 90 15.05 5.24 -0.22
CA VAL A 90 14.56 4.52 -1.40
C VAL A 90 15.05 5.20 -2.67
N THR A 91 15.59 4.42 -3.59
CA THR A 91 16.03 4.86 -4.91
C THR A 91 15.13 4.24 -5.98
N LEU A 92 14.74 5.05 -6.96
CA LEU A 92 13.94 4.65 -8.10
C LEU A 92 14.26 5.53 -9.31
N THR A 93 14.08 5.00 -10.51
CA THR A 93 14.01 5.84 -11.71
C THR A 93 12.56 6.22 -11.97
N SER A 94 12.37 7.49 -12.28
CA SER A 94 11.11 7.95 -12.84
C SER A 94 10.99 7.45 -14.28
N PRO A 95 9.84 6.90 -14.72
CA PRO A 95 9.58 6.85 -16.15
C PRO A 95 9.67 8.29 -16.66
N SER A 96 10.55 8.51 -17.63
CA SER A 96 10.85 9.83 -18.20
C SER A 96 9.55 10.53 -18.57
N ALA A 97 9.39 11.80 -18.20
CA ALA A 97 8.50 12.65 -18.97
C ALA A 97 9.06 12.65 -20.40
N GLU A 98 8.21 12.35 -21.39
CA GLU A 98 8.57 12.47 -22.80
C GLU A 98 9.14 13.88 -23.03
N GLY A 99 10.43 14.00 -23.38
CA GLY A 99 11.07 15.29 -23.65
C GLY A 99 12.55 15.46 -23.28
N ASP A 100 13.21 14.48 -22.66
CA ASP A 100 14.66 14.59 -22.36
C ASP A 100 15.46 13.99 -23.55
N GLU A 101 15.93 14.87 -24.46
CA GLU A 101 16.63 14.50 -25.71
C GLU A 101 17.98 13.77 -25.52
N ASP A 102 18.47 13.68 -24.27
CA ASP A 102 19.74 13.04 -23.92
C ASP A 102 19.57 11.56 -23.49
N ALA A 103 18.70 10.83 -24.19
CA ALA A 103 18.23 9.49 -23.82
C ALA A 103 19.25 8.37 -24.12
N ARG A 104 20.32 8.28 -23.32
CA ARG A 104 20.93 6.96 -23.08
C ARG A 104 19.91 6.11 -22.32
N PRO A 105 19.82 4.78 -22.57
CA PRO A 105 18.92 3.91 -21.83
C PRO A 105 19.33 3.90 -20.35
N LYS A 106 18.67 4.74 -19.55
CA LYS A 106 18.80 4.78 -18.09
C LYS A 106 18.14 3.50 -17.56
N GLU A 107 18.91 2.68 -16.85
CA GLU A 107 18.43 1.42 -16.29
C GLU A 107 17.17 1.67 -15.45
N ASN A 108 16.09 0.91 -15.69
CA ASN A 108 14.84 1.10 -14.97
C ASN A 108 14.95 0.51 -13.55
N ILE A 109 15.36 1.34 -12.60
CA ILE A 109 15.49 0.99 -11.18
C ILE A 109 14.09 0.93 -10.56
N LYS A 110 13.63 -0.29 -10.29
CA LYS A 110 12.45 -0.52 -9.44
C LYS A 110 12.73 0.05 -8.04
N PRO A 111 11.72 0.63 -7.36
CA PRO A 111 11.89 1.17 -6.01
C PRO A 111 12.57 0.17 -5.07
N THR A 112 13.78 0.49 -4.64
CA THR A 112 14.60 -0.35 -3.76
C THR A 112 15.34 0.51 -2.75
N GLY A 113 15.76 -0.08 -1.62
CA GLY A 113 16.50 0.65 -0.59
C GLY A 113 16.43 -0.02 0.78
N ALA A 114 16.63 0.76 1.83
CA ALA A 114 16.74 0.27 3.19
C ALA A 114 16.03 1.16 4.21
N ILE A 115 15.68 0.57 5.35
CA ILE A 115 15.23 1.26 6.55
C ILE A 115 16.29 1.05 7.62
N THR A 116 16.85 2.14 8.16
CA THR A 116 17.76 2.10 9.29
C THR A 116 17.01 2.48 10.56
N LEU A 117 17.24 1.73 11.64
CA LEU A 117 16.61 1.95 12.95
C LEU A 117 17.67 2.26 14.00
N PHE A 118 17.39 3.24 14.85
CA PHE A 118 18.21 3.69 15.96
C PHE A 118 17.38 3.69 17.24
N SER A 119 18.01 3.34 18.36
CA SER A 119 17.42 3.48 19.70
C SER A 119 17.20 4.96 20.07
N PRO A 120 16.45 5.26 21.15
CA PRO A 120 16.30 6.62 21.67
C PRO A 120 17.64 7.31 22.00
N HIS A 121 18.69 6.54 22.27
CA HIS A 121 20.03 7.06 22.58
C HIS A 121 20.94 7.19 21.35
N GLY A 122 20.42 6.97 20.14
CA GLY A 122 21.19 7.06 18.89
C GLY A 122 22.01 5.81 18.55
N THR A 123 22.01 4.78 19.39
CA THR A 123 22.66 3.49 19.07
C THR A 123 21.96 2.82 17.88
N PRO A 124 22.69 2.42 16.82
CA PRO A 124 22.09 1.73 15.67
C PRO A 124 21.60 0.33 16.07
N LEU A 125 20.36 0.03 15.72
CA LEU A 125 19.70 -1.25 16.02
C LEU A 125 19.77 -2.20 14.82
N GLY A 126 19.55 -1.69 13.62
CA GLY A 126 19.60 -2.52 12.42
C GLY A 126 19.22 -1.87 11.11
N PHE A 127 19.36 -2.67 10.06
CA PHE A 127 19.04 -2.33 8.67
C PHE A 127 18.08 -3.35 8.09
N LEU A 128 16.99 -2.87 7.50
CA LEU A 128 15.95 -3.70 6.89
C LEU A 128 15.84 -3.36 5.41
N HIS A 129 15.78 -4.36 4.53
CA HIS A 129 15.46 -4.11 3.14
C HIS A 129 14.05 -3.48 3.00
N ALA A 130 13.90 -2.45 2.17
CA ALA A 130 12.69 -1.63 2.16
C ALA A 130 11.58 -2.13 1.23
N SER A 131 11.84 -3.03 0.29
CA SER A 131 10.88 -3.42 -0.77
C SER A 131 9.62 -4.06 -0.20
N THR A 132 9.73 -5.29 0.32
CA THR A 132 8.56 -6.04 0.84
C THR A 132 7.91 -5.30 2.01
N LEU A 133 8.71 -4.77 2.92
CA LEU A 133 8.22 -4.03 4.08
C LEU A 133 7.44 -2.76 3.70
N THR A 134 7.85 -2.05 2.64
CA THR A 134 7.11 -0.86 2.16
C THR A 134 5.74 -1.24 1.63
N ALA A 135 5.62 -2.34 0.88
CA ALA A 135 4.34 -2.80 0.36
C ALA A 135 3.43 -3.33 1.48
N PHE A 136 3.99 -4.14 2.39
CA PHE A 136 3.28 -4.64 3.56
C PHE A 136 2.73 -3.51 4.44
N ARG A 137 3.56 -2.55 4.87
CA ARG A 137 3.12 -1.46 5.75
C ARG A 137 2.12 -0.52 5.08
N THR A 138 2.21 -0.32 3.77
CA THR A 138 1.21 0.47 3.02
C THR A 138 -0.13 -0.25 3.02
N ALA A 139 -0.15 -1.55 2.71
CA ALA A 139 -1.36 -2.36 2.76
C ALA A 139 -1.95 -2.44 4.18
N LEU A 140 -1.11 -2.53 5.21
CA LEU A 140 -1.52 -2.54 6.61
C LEU A 140 -2.23 -1.24 7.01
N ALA A 141 -1.74 -0.08 6.55
CA ALA A 141 -2.39 1.21 6.78
C ALA A 141 -3.79 1.25 6.14
N SER A 142 -3.91 0.83 4.88
CA SER A 142 -5.19 0.70 4.19
C SER A 142 -6.14 -0.27 4.90
N LEU A 143 -5.61 -1.38 5.41
CA LEU A 143 -6.37 -2.40 6.12
C LEU A 143 -7.03 -1.85 7.39
N LEU A 144 -6.43 -0.86 8.06
CA LEU A 144 -7.06 -0.22 9.21
C LEU A 144 -8.42 0.40 8.83
N LEU A 145 -8.52 1.01 7.64
CA LEU A 145 -9.78 1.56 7.13
C LEU A 145 -10.71 0.47 6.60
N ILE A 146 -10.18 -0.52 5.87
CA ILE A 146 -10.97 -1.65 5.34
C ILE A 146 -11.62 -2.42 6.49
N SER A 147 -10.91 -2.63 7.61
CA SER A 147 -11.41 -3.34 8.79
C SER A 147 -12.55 -2.62 9.54
N LYS A 148 -12.80 -1.35 9.22
CA LYS A 148 -13.92 -0.56 9.78
C LYS A 148 -15.19 -0.65 8.94
N ARG A 149 -15.11 -1.25 7.75
CA ARG A 149 -16.29 -1.58 6.93
C ARG A 149 -17.05 -2.70 7.62
N ASP A 150 -18.38 -2.64 7.64
CA ASP A 150 -19.20 -3.75 8.17
C ASP A 150 -18.93 -5.03 7.34
N PRO A 151 -18.28 -6.05 7.93
CA PRO A 151 -17.93 -7.26 7.21
C PRO A 151 -19.15 -8.10 6.86
N SER A 152 -20.22 -8.01 7.65
CA SER A 152 -21.40 -8.87 7.52
C SER A 152 -22.36 -8.44 6.41
N SER A 153 -22.39 -7.14 6.07
CA SER A 153 -23.33 -6.57 5.10
C SER A 153 -22.67 -5.90 3.88
N HIS A 154 -21.41 -5.47 3.97
CA HIS A 154 -20.82 -4.50 3.03
C HIS A 154 -19.40 -4.81 2.53
N LEU A 155 -18.86 -6.01 2.73
CA LEU A 155 -17.53 -6.37 2.22
C LEU A 155 -17.48 -7.75 1.57
N LYS A 156 -18.02 -7.84 0.36
CA LYS A 156 -18.06 -9.05 -0.47
C LYS A 156 -17.14 -8.99 -1.67
N THR A 157 -16.96 -7.80 -2.26
CA THR A 157 -16.23 -7.63 -3.52
C THR A 157 -15.11 -6.60 -3.37
N ILE A 158 -13.87 -7.01 -3.66
CA ILE A 158 -12.72 -6.10 -3.73
C ILE A 158 -12.27 -5.96 -5.17
N THR A 159 -12.09 -4.74 -5.65
CA THR A 159 -11.52 -4.47 -6.96
C THR A 159 -10.17 -3.78 -6.82
N VAL A 160 -9.16 -4.30 -7.49
CA VAL A 160 -7.77 -3.85 -7.39
C VAL A 160 -7.23 -3.49 -8.76
N PHE A 161 -6.79 -2.25 -8.93
CA PHE A 161 -6.05 -1.82 -10.10
C PHE A 161 -4.56 -2.01 -9.88
N GLY A 162 -3.90 -2.70 -10.82
CA GLY A 162 -2.47 -3.00 -10.78
C GLY A 162 -2.18 -4.42 -10.30
N THR A 163 -0.97 -4.88 -10.63
CA THR A 163 -0.55 -6.29 -10.40
C THR A 163 0.82 -6.42 -9.74
N GLY A 164 1.30 -5.33 -9.14
CA GLY A 164 2.59 -5.29 -8.43
C GLY A 164 2.48 -5.70 -6.96
N ALA A 165 3.58 -5.50 -6.22
CA ALA A 165 3.66 -5.82 -4.79
C ALA A 165 2.57 -5.13 -3.95
N GLN A 166 2.21 -3.88 -4.29
CA GLN A 166 1.11 -3.17 -3.60
C GLN A 166 -0.21 -3.92 -3.75
N ALA A 167 -0.57 -4.34 -4.97
CA ALA A 167 -1.79 -5.12 -5.21
C ALA A 167 -1.77 -6.45 -4.45
N TYR A 168 -0.65 -7.18 -4.51
CA TYR A 168 -0.47 -8.42 -3.76
C TYR A 168 -0.73 -8.24 -2.26
N TRP A 169 -0.04 -7.30 -1.61
CA TRP A 169 -0.17 -7.13 -0.15
C TRP A 169 -1.55 -6.62 0.26
N HIS A 170 -2.19 -5.75 -0.52
CA HIS A 170 -3.55 -5.30 -0.23
C HIS A 170 -4.57 -6.44 -0.30
N ILE A 171 -4.48 -7.30 -1.33
CA ILE A 171 -5.34 -8.48 -1.44
C ILE A 171 -5.03 -9.47 -0.31
N ARG A 172 -3.75 -9.82 -0.13
CA ARG A 172 -3.29 -10.82 0.86
C ARG A 172 -3.75 -10.48 2.28
N LEU A 173 -3.56 -9.24 2.72
CA LEU A 173 -3.93 -8.81 4.07
C LEU A 173 -5.46 -8.70 4.26
N SER A 174 -6.17 -8.28 3.20
CA SER A 174 -7.64 -8.26 3.23
C SER A 174 -8.21 -9.67 3.37
N LEU A 175 -7.69 -10.64 2.62
CA LEU A 175 -8.07 -12.06 2.72
C LEU A 175 -7.67 -12.68 4.07
N LEU A 176 -6.48 -12.38 4.58
CA LEU A 176 -6.04 -12.90 5.89
C LEU A 176 -6.96 -12.47 7.03
N LEU A 177 -7.40 -11.20 7.01
CA LEU A 177 -8.23 -10.65 8.09
C LEU A 177 -9.72 -10.98 7.91
N LEU A 178 -10.21 -10.89 6.68
CA LEU A 178 -11.65 -10.81 6.33
C LEU A 178 -12.07 -11.86 5.28
N GLY A 179 -11.27 -12.90 5.05
CA GLY A 179 -11.48 -13.91 4.02
C GLY A 179 -12.89 -14.49 3.99
N GLN A 180 -13.44 -14.81 5.17
CA GLN A 180 -14.81 -15.33 5.34
C GLN A 180 -15.93 -14.45 4.76
N HIS A 181 -15.65 -13.18 4.47
CA HIS A 181 -16.62 -12.23 3.91
C HIS A 181 -16.37 -11.92 2.44
N ILE A 182 -15.13 -12.08 1.96
CA ILE A 182 -14.72 -11.67 0.61
C ILE A 182 -15.01 -12.83 -0.36
N HIS A 183 -16.00 -12.64 -1.23
CA HIS A 183 -16.43 -13.64 -2.21
C HIS A 183 -15.77 -13.43 -3.58
N GLN A 184 -15.44 -12.18 -3.93
CA GLN A 184 -14.92 -11.82 -5.24
C GLN A 184 -13.74 -10.84 -5.13
N VAL A 185 -12.67 -11.13 -5.86
CA VAL A 185 -11.53 -10.23 -6.07
C VAL A 185 -11.33 -9.97 -7.56
N ASN A 186 -11.60 -8.74 -7.99
CA ASN A 186 -11.39 -8.30 -9.37
C ASN A 186 -10.00 -7.65 -9.49
N ILE A 187 -9.20 -8.11 -10.43
CA ILE A 187 -7.85 -7.58 -10.71
C ILE A 187 -7.87 -6.91 -12.08
N LEU A 188 -7.66 -5.59 -12.09
CA LEU A 188 -7.65 -4.77 -13.30
C LEU A 188 -6.21 -4.46 -13.69
N SER A 189 -5.81 -4.85 -14.90
CA SER A 189 -4.47 -4.59 -15.43
C SER A 189 -4.51 -3.97 -16.83
N ARG A 190 -3.46 -3.23 -17.20
CA ARG A 190 -3.34 -2.62 -18.54
C ARG A 190 -3.16 -3.65 -19.66
N SER A 191 -2.64 -4.83 -19.33
CA SER A 191 -2.45 -5.93 -20.27
C SER A 191 -2.36 -7.26 -19.52
N PHE A 192 -2.66 -8.35 -20.22
CA PHE A 192 -2.29 -9.69 -19.76
C PHE A 192 -0.78 -9.83 -19.85
N SER A 193 -0.13 -9.97 -18.69
CA SER A 193 1.33 -9.97 -18.57
C SER A 193 1.78 -10.98 -17.50
N PRO A 194 3.04 -11.46 -17.54
CA PRO A 194 3.54 -12.40 -16.53
C PRO A 194 3.30 -12.00 -15.06
N PRO A 195 3.38 -10.71 -14.67
CA PRO A 195 3.01 -10.26 -13.32
C PRO A 195 1.57 -10.58 -12.92
N VAL A 196 0.61 -10.49 -13.85
CA VAL A 196 -0.80 -10.83 -13.61
C VAL A 196 -0.92 -12.31 -13.27
N SER A 197 -0.32 -13.17 -14.11
CA SER A 197 -0.34 -14.63 -13.92
C SER A 197 0.36 -15.03 -12.63
N SER A 198 1.48 -14.39 -12.29
CA SER A 198 2.20 -14.64 -11.03
C SER A 198 1.39 -14.23 -9.80
N LEU A 199 0.69 -13.09 -9.88
CA LEU A 199 -0.19 -12.62 -8.81
C LEU A 199 -1.34 -13.61 -8.58
N LEU A 200 -2.06 -13.99 -9.64
CA LEU A 200 -3.12 -14.98 -9.55
C LEU A 200 -2.61 -16.31 -8.99
N LYS A 201 -1.49 -16.82 -9.52
CA LYS A 201 -0.89 -18.06 -9.05
C LYS A 201 -0.62 -18.01 -7.55
N SER A 202 -0.10 -16.89 -7.03
CA SER A 202 0.20 -16.75 -5.60
C SER A 202 -1.02 -16.94 -4.68
N PHE A 203 -2.23 -16.56 -5.14
CA PHE A 203 -3.46 -16.77 -4.37
C PHE A 203 -4.07 -18.14 -4.63
N LEU A 204 -4.10 -18.59 -5.88
CA LEU A 204 -4.67 -19.89 -6.23
C LEU A 204 -3.92 -21.06 -5.60
N THR A 205 -2.59 -20.96 -5.46
CA THR A 205 -1.75 -21.98 -4.83
C THR A 205 -1.47 -21.72 -3.35
N CYS A 206 -2.17 -20.79 -2.70
CA CYS A 206 -1.99 -20.54 -1.27
C CYS A 206 -2.53 -21.74 -0.46
N PRO A 207 -1.73 -22.37 0.41
CA PRO A 207 -2.18 -23.56 1.15
C PRO A 207 -3.16 -23.24 2.29
N ASN A 208 -3.18 -22.01 2.79
CA ASN A 208 -3.95 -21.64 3.99
C ASN A 208 -5.37 -21.10 3.68
N ARG A 209 -5.86 -21.24 2.45
CA ARG A 209 -7.13 -20.66 1.98
C ARG A 209 -8.33 -21.06 2.82
N GLU A 210 -8.44 -22.35 3.13
CA GLU A 210 -9.50 -22.91 3.95
C GLU A 210 -9.42 -22.38 5.39
N LYS A 211 -8.24 -22.45 6.00
CA LYS A 211 -7.99 -21.94 7.36
C LYS A 211 -8.29 -20.44 7.50
N GLU A 212 -8.00 -19.67 6.46
CA GLU A 212 -8.23 -18.23 6.42
C GLU A 212 -9.65 -17.85 5.92
N GLY A 213 -10.47 -18.83 5.54
CA GLY A 213 -11.88 -18.66 5.19
C GLY A 213 -12.17 -18.10 3.79
N TRP A 214 -11.23 -18.18 2.85
CA TRP A 214 -11.37 -17.64 1.49
C TRP A 214 -11.13 -18.69 0.38
N GLU A 215 -11.35 -19.96 0.70
CA GLU A 215 -11.27 -21.07 -0.27
C GLU A 215 -12.21 -20.86 -1.47
N ASN A 216 -13.40 -20.32 -1.24
CA ASN A 216 -14.44 -20.10 -2.25
C ASN A 216 -14.34 -18.73 -2.92
N THR A 217 -13.37 -17.90 -2.55
CA THR A 217 -13.18 -16.58 -3.16
C THR A 217 -12.77 -16.72 -4.62
N GLN A 218 -13.54 -16.08 -5.50
CA GLN A 218 -13.29 -16.06 -6.93
C GLN A 218 -12.38 -14.90 -7.30
N PHE A 219 -11.48 -15.15 -8.25
CA PHE A 219 -10.56 -14.15 -8.79
C PHE A 219 -10.86 -13.97 -10.28
N SER A 220 -11.10 -12.73 -10.70
CA SER A 220 -11.24 -12.39 -12.11
C SER A 220 -10.19 -11.38 -12.53
N VAL A 221 -9.67 -11.50 -13.75
CA VAL A 221 -8.79 -10.51 -14.35
C VAL A 221 -9.52 -9.83 -15.50
N LEU A 222 -9.49 -8.50 -15.52
CA LEU A 222 -10.01 -7.70 -16.62
C LEU A 222 -8.92 -6.79 -17.17
N THR A 223 -8.81 -6.75 -18.50
CA THR A 223 -7.84 -5.92 -19.22
C THR A 223 -8.51 -5.23 -20.40
N PRO A 224 -8.00 -4.07 -20.86
CA PRO A 224 -8.54 -3.36 -22.03
C PRO A 224 -8.60 -4.17 -23.32
N ALA A 225 -7.86 -5.28 -23.42
CA ALA A 225 -7.92 -6.18 -24.58
C ALA A 225 -9.21 -7.01 -24.65
N HIS A 226 -10.05 -7.00 -23.61
CA HIS A 226 -11.32 -7.71 -23.58
C HIS A 226 -12.40 -6.94 -24.35
N ASN A 227 -13.14 -7.60 -25.23
CA ASN A 227 -14.14 -6.95 -26.10
C ASN A 227 -15.21 -6.16 -25.33
N GLU A 228 -15.59 -6.65 -24.14
CA GLU A 228 -16.59 -6.00 -23.28
C GLU A 228 -15.96 -5.23 -22.12
N TYR A 229 -14.73 -4.74 -22.27
CA TYR A 229 -13.97 -4.09 -21.19
C TYR A 229 -14.76 -3.00 -20.48
N GLU A 230 -15.33 -2.04 -21.21
CA GLU A 230 -16.05 -0.91 -20.63
C GLU A 230 -17.28 -1.35 -19.83
N ARG A 231 -18.03 -2.34 -20.36
CA ARG A 231 -19.21 -2.91 -19.70
C ARG A 231 -18.82 -3.59 -18.38
N LEU A 232 -17.83 -4.48 -18.43
CA LEU A 232 -17.36 -5.23 -17.27
C LEU A 232 -16.66 -4.35 -16.24
N LEU A 233 -15.93 -3.31 -16.69
CA LEU A 233 -15.31 -2.32 -15.80
C LEU A 233 -16.39 -1.59 -15.00
N LYS A 234 -17.44 -1.10 -15.68
CA LYS A 234 -18.58 -0.45 -15.03
C LYS A 234 -19.23 -1.38 -14.00
N GLU A 235 -19.54 -2.62 -14.39
CA GLU A 235 -20.16 -3.61 -13.51
C GLU A 235 -19.29 -3.92 -12.28
N GLN A 236 -18.01 -4.25 -12.48
CA GLN A 236 -17.08 -4.54 -11.39
C GLN A 236 -16.93 -3.36 -10.43
N LEU A 237 -16.86 -2.12 -10.93
CA LEU A 237 -16.79 -0.92 -10.10
C LEU A 237 -18.07 -0.68 -9.31
N LEU A 238 -19.24 -0.89 -9.91
CA LEU A 238 -20.53 -0.75 -9.23
C LEU A 238 -20.72 -1.83 -8.16
N GLU A 239 -20.29 -3.06 -8.40
CA GLU A 239 -20.39 -4.15 -7.42
C GLU A 239 -19.37 -4.04 -6.29
N SER A 240 -18.25 -3.35 -6.53
CA SER A 240 -17.16 -3.22 -5.55
C SER A 240 -17.62 -2.65 -4.22
N ASP A 241 -17.08 -3.21 -3.14
CA ASP A 241 -17.15 -2.67 -1.79
C ASP A 241 -15.92 -1.80 -1.50
N VAL A 242 -14.75 -2.32 -1.88
CA VAL A 242 -13.47 -1.63 -1.76
C VAL A 242 -12.80 -1.59 -3.13
N ILE A 243 -12.35 -0.40 -3.52
CA ILE A 243 -11.57 -0.17 -4.74
C ILE A 243 -10.16 0.22 -4.30
N ILE A 244 -9.16 -0.54 -4.72
CA ILE A 244 -7.76 -0.33 -4.35
C ILE A 244 -6.97 0.02 -5.61
N CYS A 245 -6.41 1.23 -5.65
CA CYS A 245 -5.66 1.73 -6.79
C CYS A 245 -4.16 1.64 -6.49
N CYS A 246 -3.46 0.74 -7.18
CA CYS A 246 -2.04 0.43 -6.97
C CYS A 246 -1.20 0.70 -8.23
N THR A 247 -1.54 1.72 -9.01
CA THR A 247 -0.92 2.03 -10.30
C THR A 247 -0.30 3.42 -10.33
N PRO A 248 0.90 3.60 -10.92
CA PRO A 248 1.48 4.92 -11.15
C PRO A 248 0.82 5.58 -12.37
N SER A 249 -0.51 5.70 -12.36
CA SER A 249 -1.27 6.27 -13.48
C SER A 249 -1.17 7.78 -13.50
N THR A 250 -1.05 8.36 -14.69
CA THR A 250 -1.14 9.82 -14.94
C THR A 250 -2.52 10.23 -15.47
N LYS A 251 -3.42 9.25 -15.62
CA LYS A 251 -4.80 9.44 -16.05
C LYS A 251 -5.75 8.68 -15.12
N PRO A 252 -6.96 9.19 -14.88
CA PRO A 252 -7.98 8.45 -14.12
C PRO A 252 -8.14 7.02 -14.60
N LEU A 253 -8.28 6.09 -13.65
CA LEU A 253 -8.39 4.66 -13.92
C LEU A 253 -9.77 4.23 -14.45
N TRP A 254 -10.76 5.08 -14.30
CA TRP A 254 -12.13 4.89 -14.78
C TRP A 254 -12.79 6.26 -14.99
N ASP A 255 -13.91 6.27 -15.73
CA ASP A 255 -14.76 7.45 -15.86
C ASP A 255 -15.50 7.76 -14.56
N GLY A 256 -15.36 8.99 -14.05
CA GLY A 256 -16.04 9.47 -12.85
C GLY A 256 -17.57 9.34 -12.93
N GLY A 257 -18.15 9.37 -14.14
CA GLY A 257 -19.57 9.14 -14.37
C GLY A 257 -20.07 7.79 -13.84
N ILE A 258 -19.22 6.76 -13.81
CA ILE A 258 -19.60 5.42 -13.33
C ILE A 258 -20.04 5.47 -11.87
N LEU A 259 -19.20 6.01 -10.99
CA LEU A 259 -19.45 6.03 -9.54
C LEU A 259 -20.32 7.21 -9.10
N THR A 260 -20.42 8.27 -9.92
CA THR A 260 -21.27 9.43 -9.65
C THR A 260 -22.67 9.33 -10.26
N SER A 261 -22.94 8.30 -11.07
CA SER A 261 -24.27 7.96 -11.58
C SER A 261 -25.28 7.64 -10.45
N HIS A 262 -26.57 7.63 -10.78
CA HIS A 262 -27.63 7.25 -9.84
C HIS A 262 -27.38 5.86 -9.23
N GLU A 263 -27.04 4.87 -10.06
CA GLU A 263 -26.65 3.51 -9.64
C GLU A 263 -25.39 3.52 -8.77
N GLY A 264 -24.37 4.28 -9.19
CA GLY A 264 -23.12 4.42 -8.45
C GLY A 264 -23.32 4.95 -7.03
N ARG A 265 -24.19 5.95 -6.84
CA ARG A 265 -24.42 6.57 -5.53
C ARG A 265 -25.23 5.73 -4.54
N GLN A 266 -25.88 4.66 -4.99
CA GLN A 266 -26.70 3.80 -4.11
C GLN A 266 -25.89 3.00 -3.09
N LYS A 267 -24.58 2.80 -3.34
CA LYS A 267 -23.71 1.97 -2.49
C LYS A 267 -22.50 2.76 -2.00
N GLY A 268 -22.27 2.75 -0.69
CA GLY A 268 -21.07 3.34 -0.07
C GLY A 268 -19.83 2.48 -0.32
N ARG A 269 -18.81 3.03 -0.98
CA ARG A 269 -17.56 2.33 -1.32
C ARG A 269 -16.36 3.02 -0.67
N LEU A 270 -15.37 2.23 -0.27
CA LEU A 270 -14.08 2.75 0.16
C LEU A 270 -13.13 2.71 -1.03
N ILE A 271 -12.55 3.87 -1.37
CA ILE A 271 -11.52 3.97 -2.41
C ILE A 271 -10.19 4.21 -1.71
N VAL A 272 -9.22 3.35 -1.97
CA VAL A 272 -7.86 3.40 -1.43
C VAL A 272 -6.91 3.72 -2.58
N ALA A 273 -6.48 4.98 -2.70
CA ALA A 273 -5.53 5.41 -3.73
C ALA A 273 -4.09 5.40 -3.21
N ILE A 274 -3.25 4.55 -3.79
CA ILE A 274 -1.87 4.26 -3.32
C ILE A 274 -0.83 4.56 -4.39
N GLY A 275 -1.16 4.36 -5.66
CA GLY A 275 -0.20 4.38 -6.76
C GLY A 275 0.32 5.77 -7.13
N SER A 276 -0.38 6.83 -6.73
CA SER A 276 0.02 8.23 -6.99
C SER A 276 1.03 8.72 -5.96
N TYR A 277 2.32 8.79 -6.33
CA TYR A 277 3.41 9.29 -5.45
C TYR A 277 4.07 10.59 -5.93
N LYS A 278 3.71 11.05 -7.13
CA LYS A 278 4.13 12.33 -7.71
C LYS A 278 2.93 13.25 -7.99
N PRO A 279 3.14 14.57 -8.07
CA PRO A 279 2.05 15.53 -8.34
C PRO A 279 1.31 15.32 -9.66
N ASP A 280 1.97 14.79 -10.69
CA ASP A 280 1.41 14.52 -12.02
C ASP A 280 0.67 13.17 -12.12
N MET A 281 0.73 12.35 -11.09
CA MET A 281 0.01 11.08 -11.03
C MET A 281 -1.42 11.29 -10.53
N GLN A 282 -2.36 10.63 -11.18
CA GLN A 282 -3.77 10.71 -10.87
C GLN A 282 -4.45 9.37 -11.15
N GLU A 283 -4.91 8.70 -10.10
CA GLU A 283 -5.68 7.45 -10.22
C GLU A 283 -7.19 7.67 -10.21
N ILE A 284 -7.66 8.68 -9.47
CA ILE A 284 -9.09 8.96 -9.27
C ILE A 284 -9.53 10.09 -10.22
N PRO A 285 -10.69 9.97 -10.89
CA PRO A 285 -11.25 11.05 -11.71
C PRO A 285 -11.55 12.31 -10.88
N GLN A 286 -11.41 13.48 -11.52
CA GLN A 286 -11.90 14.74 -10.92
C GLN A 286 -13.43 14.71 -10.87
N ARG A 287 -13.99 15.42 -9.88
CA ARG A 287 -15.45 15.56 -9.72
C ARG A 287 -16.07 16.38 -10.84
#